data_AF-H3CFJ5-F1
#
_entry.id   AF-H3CFJ5-F1
#
_cell.length_a   1.000
_cell.length_b   1.000
_cell.length_c   1.000
_cell.angle_alpha   90.00
_cell.angle_beta   90.00
_cell.angle_gamma   90.00
#
_symmetry.space_group_name_H-M   'P 1'
#
loop_
_entity.id
_entity.type
_entity.pdbx_description
1 polymer ?
#
loop_
_entity_poly.entity_id
_entity_poly.type
_entity_poly.pdbx_seq_one_letter_code
_entity_poly.pdbx_strand_id
1 'polypeptide(L)'
;MTRNLLKNPNGEEELEFWELTENGGSQWKVEDMPGDCGYDFCNSVVTKYFATSFELCLKRQVIDLFAEGFTAAQLDAQPAVTVEDW
;
A
#
# COMPACT_ATOMS: atom_id res chain seq x y z
N MET A 1 10.28 -16.42 7.53
CA MET A 1 9.68 -15.25 8.20
C MET A 1 8.72 -14.63 7.21
N THR A 2 7.48 -14.39 7.61
CA THR A 2 6.47 -13.72 6.77
C THR A 2 6.58 -12.23 7.04
N ARG A 3 6.78 -11.42 5.99
CA ARG A 3 6.82 -9.95 6.10
C ARG A 3 6.01 -9.32 4.96
N ASN A 4 5.52 -8.10 5.18
CA ASN A 4 4.95 -7.31 4.09
C ASN A 4 6.06 -6.92 3.11
N LEU A 5 5.80 -7.10 1.81
CA LEU A 5 6.70 -6.73 0.73
C LEU A 5 6.32 -5.39 0.08
N LEU A 6 5.11 -4.88 0.34
CA LEU A 6 4.73 -3.53 -0.05
C LEU A 6 5.48 -2.50 0.78
N LYS A 7 6.03 -1.50 0.10
CA LYS A 7 6.64 -0.32 0.70
C LYS A 7 5.58 0.75 0.93
N ASN A 8 5.72 1.47 2.04
CA ASN A 8 4.82 2.56 2.44
C ASN A 8 3.31 2.20 2.33
N PRO A 9 2.84 1.12 3.00
CA PRO A 9 1.46 0.67 2.87
C PRO A 9 0.43 1.59 3.55
N ASN A 10 0.86 2.46 4.47
CA ASN A 10 -0.01 3.33 5.28
C ASN A 10 0.20 4.83 5.02
N GLY A 11 1.14 5.24 4.17
CA GLY A 11 1.36 6.65 3.82
C GLY A 11 2.28 7.43 4.76
N GLU A 12 3.05 6.77 5.65
CA GLU A 12 4.05 7.46 6.49
C GLU A 12 5.08 8.23 5.66
N GLU A 13 5.41 7.73 4.47
CA GLU A 13 6.32 8.36 3.51
C GLU A 13 5.54 9.04 2.37
N GLU A 14 4.38 9.62 2.70
CA GLU A 14 3.46 10.24 1.74
C GLU A 14 3.11 9.27 0.59
N LEU A 15 3.37 9.63 -0.67
CA LEU A 15 3.15 8.77 -1.85
C LEU A 15 4.44 8.09 -2.34
N GLU A 16 5.53 8.10 -1.56
CA GLU A 16 6.75 7.40 -1.97
C GLU A 16 6.51 5.90 -2.17
N PHE A 17 7.27 5.32 -3.10
CA PHE A 17 7.19 3.93 -3.55
C PHE A 17 5.90 3.52 -4.29
N TRP A 18 4.97 4.45 -4.47
CA TRP A 18 3.76 4.25 -5.28
C TRP A 18 3.87 4.93 -6.63
N GLU A 19 3.58 4.18 -7.70
CA GLU A 19 3.37 4.73 -9.02
C GLU A 19 1.91 5.16 -9.15
N LEU A 20 1.65 6.46 -9.30
CA LEU A 20 0.30 6.96 -9.52
C LEU A 20 -0.08 6.76 -10.99
N THR A 21 -0.95 5.81 -11.27
CA THR A 21 -1.43 5.55 -12.63
C THR A 21 -2.59 6.47 -13.00
N GLU A 22 -3.39 6.88 -12.02
CA GLU A 22 -4.46 7.88 -12.16
C GLU A 22 -4.47 8.79 -10.93
N ASN A 23 -4.68 10.09 -11.12
CA ASN A 23 -4.61 11.08 -10.05
C ASN A 23 -5.58 12.24 -10.29
N GLY A 24 -6.86 11.93 -10.49
CA GLY A 24 -7.89 12.89 -10.85
C GLY A 24 -8.36 13.79 -9.71
N GLY A 25 -9.18 14.79 -10.04
CA GLY A 25 -9.82 15.70 -9.08
C GLY A 25 -8.80 16.48 -8.26
N SER A 26 -8.99 16.50 -6.94
CA SER A 26 -8.03 17.07 -5.98
C SER A 26 -6.86 16.15 -5.66
N GLN A 27 -6.64 15.09 -6.44
CA GLN A 27 -5.52 14.15 -6.34
C GLN A 27 -5.55 13.27 -5.07
N TRP A 28 -4.62 12.32 -5.01
CA TRP A 28 -4.32 11.55 -3.80
C TRP A 28 -3.82 12.47 -2.70
N LYS A 29 -4.28 12.22 -1.48
CA LYS A 29 -3.81 12.89 -0.27
C LYS A 29 -3.57 11.85 0.83
N VAL A 30 -2.52 12.04 1.62
CA VAL A 30 -2.34 11.29 2.86
C VAL A 30 -2.94 12.09 4.01
N GLU A 31 -3.70 11.40 4.86
CA GLU A 31 -4.37 12.01 6.01
C GLU A 31 -4.08 11.21 7.28
N ASP A 32 -4.03 11.91 8.42
CA ASP A 32 -3.89 11.30 9.73
C ASP A 32 -5.22 10.67 10.18
N MET A 33 -5.11 9.59 10.95
CA MET A 33 -6.24 8.90 11.53
C MET A 33 -6.59 9.44 12.93
N PRO A 34 -7.87 9.54 13.32
CA PRO A 34 -9.06 9.32 12.50
C PRO A 34 -9.29 10.48 11.51
N GLY A 35 -9.77 10.14 10.32
CA GLY A 35 -10.18 11.11 9.31
C GLY A 35 -11.40 11.94 9.72
N ASP A 36 -11.74 12.96 8.92
CA ASP A 36 -12.97 13.72 9.13
C ASP A 36 -14.19 12.81 8.97
N CYS A 37 -15.09 12.82 9.96
CA CYS A 37 -16.21 11.89 10.09
C CYS A 37 -15.80 10.38 10.10
N GLY A 38 -14.54 10.07 10.38
CA GLY A 38 -14.00 8.71 10.47
C GLY A 38 -14.04 8.11 11.87
N TYR A 39 -13.64 6.84 11.97
CA TYR A 39 -13.42 6.13 13.23
C TYR A 39 -11.96 5.71 13.33
N ASP A 40 -11.50 5.46 14.56
CA ASP A 40 -10.19 4.84 14.76
C ASP A 40 -10.16 3.44 14.13
N PHE A 41 -9.01 3.11 13.54
CA PHE A 41 -8.75 1.76 13.07
C PHE A 41 -8.38 0.85 14.24
N CYS A 42 -8.75 -0.43 14.15
CA CYS A 42 -8.56 -1.39 15.24
C CYS A 42 -7.08 -1.70 15.55
N ASN A 43 -6.17 -1.32 14.65
CA ASN A 43 -4.72 -1.43 14.85
C ASN A 43 -4.10 -0.05 15.06
N SER A 44 -3.64 0.21 16.29
CA SER A 44 -3.05 1.48 16.70
C SER A 44 -1.71 1.82 16.03
N VAL A 45 -1.11 0.90 15.28
CA VAL A 45 0.12 1.14 14.50
C VAL A 45 -0.19 1.81 13.16
N VAL A 46 -1.46 1.77 12.71
CA VAL A 46 -1.91 2.45 11.49
C VAL A 46 -2.36 3.86 11.86
N THR A 47 -1.52 4.83 11.56
CA THR A 47 -1.70 6.25 11.93
C THR A 47 -2.15 7.13 10.78
N LYS A 48 -2.02 6.65 9.53
CA LYS A 48 -2.33 7.39 8.31
C LYS A 48 -3.05 6.52 7.29
N TYR A 49 -3.68 7.16 6.31
CA TYR A 49 -4.35 6.50 5.18
C TYR A 49 -4.29 7.35 3.91
N PHE A 50 -4.61 6.73 2.77
CA PHE A 50 -4.68 7.39 1.48
C PHE A 50 -6.13 7.76 1.13
N ALA A 51 -6.40 9.04 0.92
CA ALA A 51 -7.68 9.55 0.47
C ALA A 51 -7.70 9.78 -1.04
N THR A 52 -8.73 9.27 -1.72
CA THR A 52 -9.02 9.54 -3.13
C THR A 52 -9.86 10.80 -3.28
N SER A 53 -10.02 11.29 -4.52
CA SER A 53 -10.82 12.47 -4.82
C SER A 53 -12.11 12.14 -5.59
N PHE A 54 -12.77 13.17 -6.11
CA PHE A 54 -14.04 13.06 -6.84
C PHE A 54 -13.89 12.52 -8.28
N GLU A 55 -12.66 12.40 -8.79
CA GLU A 55 -12.34 11.68 -10.02
C GLU A 55 -11.40 10.50 -9.69
N LEU A 56 -11.21 9.61 -10.67
CA LEU A 56 -10.46 8.37 -10.48
C LEU A 56 -9.02 8.62 -10.00
N CYS A 57 -8.67 7.96 -8.90
CA CYS A 57 -7.33 7.93 -8.33
C CYS A 57 -6.88 6.47 -8.20
N LEU A 58 -5.77 6.10 -8.84
CA LEU A 58 -5.21 4.74 -8.83
C LEU A 58 -3.70 4.81 -8.57
N LYS A 59 -3.20 3.90 -7.74
CA LYS A 59 -1.77 3.74 -7.47
C LYS A 59 -1.35 2.27 -7.58
N ARG A 60 -0.10 2.02 -7.97
CA ARG A 60 0.46 0.70 -8.20
C ARG A 60 1.84 0.57 -7.56
N GLN A 61 2.17 -0.64 -7.12
CA GLN A 61 3.54 -1.04 -6.81
C GLN A 61 3.82 -2.40 -7.47
N VAL A 62 4.97 -2.53 -8.12
CA VAL A 62 5.44 -3.79 -8.69
C VAL A 62 6.56 -4.30 -7.81
N ILE A 63 6.41 -5.52 -7.31
CA ILE A 63 7.37 -6.14 -6.40
C ILE A 63 8.23 -7.14 -7.19
N ASP A 64 9.54 -6.90 -7.21
CA ASP A 64 10.51 -7.86 -7.72
C ASP A 64 10.89 -8.86 -6.62
N LEU A 65 10.32 -10.07 -6.69
CA LEU A 65 10.58 -11.11 -5.69
C LEU A 65 12.05 -11.54 -5.66
N PHE A 66 12.79 -11.46 -6.78
CA PHE A 66 14.23 -11.77 -6.74
C PHE A 66 15.00 -10.71 -5.97
N ALA A 67 14.66 -9.44 -6.16
CA ALA A 67 15.25 -8.33 -5.40
C ALA A 67 14.90 -8.40 -3.90
N GLU A 68 13.73 -8.95 -3.56
CA GLU A 68 13.32 -9.20 -2.16
C GLU A 68 13.96 -10.46 -1.54
N GLY A 69 14.81 -11.18 -2.30
CA GLY A 69 15.62 -12.30 -1.83
C GLY A 69 15.05 -13.69 -2.10
N PHE A 70 13.97 -13.80 -2.89
CA PHE A 70 13.42 -15.09 -3.29
C PHE A 70 14.26 -15.69 -4.42
N THR A 71 14.61 -16.97 -4.29
CA THR A 71 15.34 -17.71 -5.32
C THR A 71 14.38 -18.36 -6.32
N ALA A 72 14.86 -18.66 -7.52
CA ALA A 72 14.06 -19.33 -8.55
C ALA A 72 13.45 -20.64 -8.04
N ALA A 73 14.26 -21.48 -7.36
CA ALA A 73 13.80 -22.74 -6.78
C ALA A 73 12.69 -22.55 -5.73
N GLN A 74 12.71 -21.47 -4.96
CA GLN A 74 11.63 -21.16 -4.02
C GLN A 74 10.36 -20.73 -4.75
N LEU A 75 10.46 -19.95 -5.83
CA LEU A 75 9.30 -19.50 -6.60
C LEU A 75 8.69 -20.63 -7.44
N ASP A 76 9.52 -21.51 -8.01
CA ASP A 76 9.11 -22.70 -8.77
C ASP A 76 8.33 -23.71 -7.90
N ALA A 77 8.58 -23.69 -6.58
CA ALA A 77 7.80 -24.46 -5.61
C ALA A 77 6.38 -23.90 -5.37
N GLN A 78 6.03 -22.77 -6.01
CA GLN A 78 4.71 -22.13 -5.97
C GLN A 78 4.21 -21.86 -4.54
N PRO A 79 4.98 -21.12 -3.72
CA PRO A 79 4.55 -20.75 -2.39
C PRO A 79 3.29 -19.89 -2.48
N ALA A 80 2.44 -19.97 -1.45
CA ALA A 80 1.25 -19.13 -1.39
C ALA A 80 1.64 -17.65 -1.36
N VAL A 81 0.94 -16.84 -2.17
CA VAL A 81 1.04 -15.38 -2.15
C VAL A 81 -0.25 -14.84 -1.53
N THR A 82 -0.13 -14.20 -0.38
CA THR A 82 -1.26 -13.58 0.32
C THR A 82 -1.24 -12.06 0.08
N VAL A 83 -2.39 -11.51 -0.30
CA VAL A 83 -2.59 -10.07 -0.51
C VAL A 83 -3.80 -9.64 0.30
N GLU A 84 -3.66 -8.53 1.02
CA GLU A 84 -4.70 -7.94 1.87
C GLU A 84 -4.70 -6.42 1.63
N ASP A 85 -5.87 -5.80 1.72
CA ASP A 85 -6.10 -4.36 1.62
C ASP A 85 -7.25 -3.98 2.55
N TRP A 86 -7.32 -2.72 2.99
CA TRP A 86 -8.30 -2.23 3.98
C TRP A 86 -9.11 -1.04 3.46
#